data_AF-A0A2H6MVU5-F1
#
_entry.id   AF-A0A2H6MVU5-F1
#
_cell.length_a   1.000
_cell.length_b   1.000
_cell.length_c   1.000
_cell.angle_alpha   90.00
_cell.angle_beta   90.00
_cell.angle_gamma   90.00
#
_symmetry.space_group_name_H-M   'P 1'
#
loop_
_entity.id
_entity.type
_entity.pdbx_description
1 polymer ?
#
loop_
_entity_poly.entity_id
_entity_poly.type
_entity_poly.pdbx_seq_one_letter_code
_entity_poly.pdbx_strand_id
1 'polypeptide(L)'
;GDPVEKWLNDLLCLDCLNITRIISGCPLPETCDLYYVNRDTLFCYHRASETFLQRLMALYVASHYKNSPNDLQMLSDAPAHHLFCLLPPVPPTQNSLPEVLAVVQVCLEGEISRQSIMNSLSRGKKASGDLIPWNISEQFQDPDFGSLSGGRIVRIAVHPDYQAVNLF
;
A
#
# COMPACT_ATOMS: atom_id res chain seq x y z
N GLY A 1 -0.71 -20.77 23.89
CA GLY A 1 0.19 -19.67 23.52
C GLY A 1 0.04 -18.55 24.51
N ASP A 2 1.07 -17.72 24.64
CA ASP A 2 1.06 -16.53 25.50
C ASP A 2 -0.01 -15.53 24.99
N PRO A 3 -0.93 -15.05 25.84
CA PRO A 3 -1.94 -14.07 25.43
C PRO A 3 -1.34 -12.75 24.92
N VAL A 4 -0.15 -12.36 25.39
CA VAL A 4 0.56 -11.15 24.92
C VAL A 4 1.10 -11.36 23.52
N GLU A 5 1.66 -12.52 23.25
CA GLU A 5 2.13 -12.91 21.92
C GLU A 5 0.98 -12.93 20.90
N LYS A 6 -0.18 -13.49 21.29
CA LYS A 6 -1.36 -13.49 20.43
C LYS A 6 -1.82 -12.05 20.12
N TRP A 7 -1.93 -11.21 21.14
CA TRP A 7 -2.31 -9.80 20.96
C TRP A 7 -1.34 -9.06 20.04
N LEU A 8 -0.02 -9.29 20.19
CA LEU A 8 1.00 -8.67 19.35
C LEU A 8 0.90 -9.14 17.90
N ASN A 9 0.67 -10.44 17.67
CA ASN A 9 0.48 -10.99 16.33
C ASN A 9 -0.79 -10.46 15.66
N ASP A 10 -1.88 -10.33 16.42
CA ASP A 10 -3.14 -9.76 15.93
C ASP A 10 -2.93 -8.27 15.56
N LEU A 11 -2.28 -7.49 16.42
CA LEU A 11 -2.00 -6.06 16.22
C LEU A 11 -1.09 -5.80 15.01
N LEU A 12 -0.01 -6.58 14.88
CA LEU A 12 0.96 -6.43 13.80
C LEU A 12 0.55 -7.18 12.52
N CYS A 13 -0.63 -7.81 12.52
CA CYS A 13 -1.14 -8.62 11.41
C CYS A 13 -0.12 -9.69 10.94
N LEU A 14 0.62 -10.31 11.87
CA LEU A 14 1.67 -11.28 11.53
C LEU A 14 1.12 -12.65 11.15
N ASP A 15 -0.11 -12.96 11.57
CA ASP A 15 -0.80 -14.21 11.24
C ASP A 15 -1.44 -14.15 9.83
N CYS A 16 -0.58 -14.02 8.82
CA CYS A 16 -0.96 -13.84 7.41
C CYS A 16 -1.30 -15.17 6.68
N LEU A 17 -1.53 -16.27 7.40
CA LEU A 17 -1.66 -17.61 6.80
C LEU A 17 -2.99 -17.83 6.03
N ASN A 18 -3.95 -16.91 6.14
CA ASN A 18 -5.28 -17.07 5.57
C ASN A 18 -5.52 -16.14 4.38
N ILE A 19 -4.76 -16.34 3.31
CA ILE A 19 -5.22 -15.90 1.99
C ILE A 19 -6.44 -16.77 1.67
N THR A 20 -7.63 -16.17 1.69
CA THR A 20 -8.87 -16.89 1.44
C THR A 20 -8.83 -17.34 -0.02
N ARG A 21 -8.74 -18.65 -0.27
CA ARG A 21 -8.77 -19.17 -1.64
C ARG A 21 -10.07 -18.72 -2.28
N ILE A 22 -9.96 -18.10 -3.44
CA ILE A 22 -11.12 -17.54 -4.11
C ILE A 22 -11.88 -18.69 -4.77
N ILE A 23 -13.08 -18.97 -4.25
CA ILE A 23 -13.94 -20.09 -4.70
C ILE A 23 -14.81 -19.67 -5.89
N SER A 24 -15.11 -18.38 -6.00
CA SER A 24 -15.78 -17.75 -7.14
C SER A 24 -14.76 -17.46 -8.23
N GLY A 25 -14.83 -18.14 -9.38
CA GLY A 25 -13.85 -18.03 -10.47
C GLY A 25 -13.46 -16.59 -10.87
N CYS A 26 -12.38 -16.47 -11.64
CA CYS A 26 -11.81 -15.17 -12.01
C CYS A 26 -12.84 -14.24 -12.66
N PRO A 27 -13.20 -13.09 -12.05
CA PRO A 27 -14.00 -12.08 -12.72
C PRO A 27 -13.22 -11.50 -13.90
N LEU A 28 -13.94 -11.01 -14.92
CA LEU A 28 -13.33 -10.31 -16.04
C LEU A 28 -12.70 -9.00 -15.52
N PRO A 29 -11.46 -8.66 -15.91
CA PRO A 29 -10.81 -7.43 -15.47
C PRO A 29 -11.64 -6.17 -15.71
N GLU A 30 -12.42 -6.14 -16.80
CA GLU A 30 -13.32 -5.04 -17.18
C GLU A 30 -14.49 -4.83 -16.19
N THR A 31 -14.79 -5.81 -15.35
CA THR A 31 -15.85 -5.74 -14.35
C THR A 31 -15.35 -5.41 -12.95
N CYS A 32 -14.02 -5.31 -12.79
CA CYS A 32 -13.38 -5.02 -11.52
C CYS A 32 -13.12 -3.51 -11.43
N ASP A 33 -13.51 -2.92 -10.31
CA ASP A 33 -13.31 -1.50 -10.05
C ASP A 33 -12.23 -1.27 -9.01
N LEU A 34 -11.48 -0.18 -9.19
CA LEU A 34 -10.45 0.26 -8.26
C LEU A 34 -11.05 1.21 -7.24
N TYR A 35 -10.99 0.83 -5.97
CA TYR A 35 -11.53 1.61 -4.86
C TYR A 35 -10.43 2.30 -4.07
N TYR A 36 -10.65 3.57 -3.74
CA TYR A 36 -9.81 4.30 -2.81
C TYR A 36 -10.12 3.90 -1.38
N VAL A 37 -9.11 3.47 -0.63
CA VAL A 37 -9.28 3.07 0.78
C VAL A 37 -8.95 4.25 1.69
N ASN A 38 -9.94 4.66 2.48
CA ASN A 38 -9.70 5.65 3.52
C ASN A 38 -8.97 5.01 4.72
N ARG A 39 -7.75 5.48 4.98
CA ARG A 39 -6.90 4.98 6.07
C ARG A 39 -7.50 5.19 7.45
N ASP A 40 -8.19 6.31 7.69
CA ASP A 40 -8.82 6.58 8.98
C ASP A 40 -9.89 5.53 9.31
N THR A 41 -10.59 5.05 8.27
CA THR A 41 -11.58 3.98 8.39
C THR A 41 -10.96 2.58 8.44
N LEU A 42 -9.74 2.43 7.92
CA LEU A 42 -8.99 1.19 7.93
C LEU A 42 -8.41 0.92 9.33
N PHE A 43 -7.84 1.94 9.97
CA PHE A 43 -7.17 1.85 11.27
C PHE A 43 -8.07 2.20 12.46
N CYS A 44 -9.40 2.16 12.31
CA CYS A 44 -10.35 2.49 13.38
C CYS A 44 -10.57 1.37 14.41
N TYR A 45 -9.80 0.26 14.32
CA TYR A 45 -9.91 -0.92 15.19
C TYR A 45 -11.32 -1.52 15.27
N HIS A 46 -12.09 -1.42 14.18
CA HIS A 46 -13.37 -2.09 14.04
C HIS A 46 -13.18 -3.51 13.50
N ARG A 47 -13.95 -4.49 13.98
CA ARG A 47 -13.80 -5.91 13.62
C ARG A 47 -13.77 -6.16 12.10
N ALA A 48 -14.60 -5.45 11.33
CA ALA A 48 -14.62 -5.59 9.88
C ALA A 48 -13.38 -4.97 9.21
N SER A 49 -12.91 -3.82 9.72
CA SER A 49 -11.71 -3.14 9.22
C SER A 49 -10.44 -3.92 9.54
N GLU A 50 -10.34 -4.50 10.74
CA GLU A 50 -9.25 -5.41 11.15
C GLU A 50 -9.19 -6.64 10.23
N THR A 51 -10.33 -7.25 9.94
CA THR A 51 -10.40 -8.38 9.00
C THR A 51 -9.94 -7.97 7.60
N PHE A 52 -10.30 -6.77 7.15
CA PHE A 52 -9.86 -6.24 5.86
C PHE A 52 -8.36 -5.91 5.84
N LEU A 53 -7.84 -5.31 6.91
CA LEU A 53 -6.43 -4.99 7.08
C LEU A 53 -5.57 -6.26 7.10
N GLN A 54 -6.01 -7.29 7.82
CA GLN A 54 -5.34 -8.61 7.83
C GLN A 54 -5.29 -9.22 6.43
N ARG A 55 -6.37 -9.14 5.64
CA ARG A 55 -6.37 -9.59 4.23
C ARG A 55 -5.38 -8.79 3.38
N LEU A 56 -5.35 -7.48 3.56
CA LEU A 56 -4.44 -6.58 2.84
C LEU A 56 -2.98 -6.88 3.18
N MET A 57 -2.67 -7.09 4.46
CA MET A 57 -1.34 -7.45 4.92
C MET A 57 -0.94 -8.86 4.45
N ALA A 58 -1.86 -9.81 4.44
CA ALA A 58 -1.63 -11.15 3.89
C ALA A 58 -1.24 -11.08 2.40
N LEU A 59 -1.89 -10.21 1.61
CA LEU A 59 -1.50 -9.98 0.21
C LEU A 59 -0.11 -9.35 0.08
N TYR A 60 0.26 -8.40 0.96
CA TYR A 60 1.61 -7.84 0.98
C TYR A 60 2.68 -8.87 1.34
N VAL A 61 2.37 -9.76 2.30
CA VAL A 61 3.26 -10.86 2.67
C VAL A 61 3.39 -11.88 1.54
N ALA A 62 2.30 -12.19 0.85
CA ALA A 62 2.29 -13.16 -0.24
C ALA A 62 3.04 -12.71 -1.49
N SER A 63 2.94 -11.41 -1.82
CA SER A 63 3.52 -10.84 -3.04
C SER A 63 4.99 -10.42 -2.91
N HIS A 64 5.50 -10.23 -1.69
CA HIS A 64 6.87 -9.73 -1.47
C HIS A 64 7.72 -10.65 -0.60
N TYR A 65 8.92 -10.95 -1.10
CA TYR A 65 9.91 -11.79 -0.42
C TYR A 65 10.46 -11.20 0.90
N LYS A 66 10.34 -9.89 1.11
CA LYS A 66 10.79 -9.21 2.33
C LYS A 66 9.77 -8.17 2.76
N ASN A 67 9.20 -8.36 3.94
CA ASN A 67 8.28 -7.43 4.59
C ASN A 67 8.81 -7.11 5.99
N SER A 68 8.65 -5.86 6.40
CA SER A 68 8.96 -5.42 7.76
C SER A 68 7.67 -4.96 8.44
N PRO A 69 7.48 -5.20 9.76
CA PRO A 69 6.37 -4.62 10.51
C PRO A 69 6.33 -3.09 10.42
N ASN A 70 7.47 -2.44 10.16
CA ASN A 70 7.57 -0.99 9.95
C ASN A 70 6.76 -0.52 8.73
N ASP A 71 6.48 -1.40 7.76
CA ASP A 71 5.69 -1.06 6.58
C ASP A 71 4.25 -0.69 6.98
N LEU A 72 3.69 -1.39 7.97
CA LEU A 72 2.35 -1.11 8.51
C LEU A 72 2.32 0.25 9.23
N GLN A 73 3.39 0.56 9.99
CA GLN A 73 3.53 1.84 10.66
C GLN A 73 3.68 2.99 9.64
N MET A 74 4.46 2.80 8.58
CA MET A 74 4.59 3.80 7.52
C MET A 74 3.25 4.04 6.81
N LEU A 75 2.46 2.99 6.59
CA LEU A 75 1.13 3.08 5.99
C LEU A 75 0.14 3.88 6.85
N SER A 76 0.22 3.77 8.17
CA SER A 76 -0.66 4.50 9.09
C SER A 76 -0.22 5.95 9.32
N ASP A 77 1.09 6.20 9.43
CA ASP A 77 1.62 7.50 9.84
C ASP A 77 1.84 8.48 8.67
N ALA A 78 2.25 7.99 7.49
CA ALA A 78 2.71 8.87 6.42
C ALA A 78 1.56 9.37 5.52
N PRO A 79 1.12 10.65 5.59
CA PRO A 79 -0.09 11.14 4.95
C PRO A 79 -0.05 11.09 3.41
N ALA A 80 1.14 11.07 2.82
CA ALA A 80 1.33 10.98 1.37
C ALA A 80 1.04 9.57 0.80
N HIS A 81 0.88 8.55 1.65
CA HIS A 81 0.59 7.19 1.20
C HIS A 81 -0.91 6.97 1.01
N HIS A 82 -1.28 6.56 -0.19
CA HIS A 82 -2.63 6.22 -0.59
C HIS A 82 -2.71 4.75 -0.98
N LEU A 83 -3.83 4.12 -0.62
CA LEU A 83 -4.12 2.72 -0.89
C LEU A 83 -5.29 2.63 -1.85
N PHE A 84 -5.12 1.85 -2.89
CA PHE A 84 -6.16 1.50 -3.84
C PHE A 84 -6.33 -0.01 -3.87
N CYS A 85 -7.56 -0.49 -3.75
CA CYS A 85 -7.88 -1.91 -3.77
C CYS A 85 -8.74 -2.23 -4.98
N LEU A 86 -8.33 -3.21 -5.78
CA LEU A 86 -9.12 -3.77 -6.86
C LEU A 86 -10.09 -4.79 -6.27
N LEU A 87 -11.38 -4.54 -6.43
CA LEU A 87 -12.44 -5.40 -5.93
C LEU A 87 -13.25 -5.99 -7.09
N PRO A 88 -13.73 -7.24 -6.96
CA PRO A 88 -14.68 -7.80 -7.91
C PRO A 88 -16.03 -7.06 -7.79
N PRO A 89 -16.91 -7.18 -8.79
CA PRO A 89 -18.24 -6.59 -8.71
C PRO A 89 -18.99 -7.18 -7.51
N VAL A 90 -19.32 -6.33 -6.53
CA VAL A 90 -20.01 -6.75 -5.31
C VAL A 90 -21.52 -6.73 -5.54
N PRO A 91 -22.23 -7.87 -5.46
CA PRO A 91 -23.69 -7.88 -5.53
C PRO A 91 -24.27 -7.07 -4.35
N PRO A 92 -25.30 -6.25 -4.58
CA PRO A 92 -25.92 -5.43 -3.53
C PRO A 92 -26.59 -6.26 -2.41
N THR A 93 -26.73 -7.57 -2.61
CA THR A 93 -27.30 -8.53 -1.65
C THR A 93 -26.25 -9.17 -0.73
N GLN A 94 -24.95 -8.91 -0.93
CA GLN A 94 -23.87 -9.57 -0.21
C GLN A 94 -23.45 -8.73 1.02
N ASN A 95 -23.79 -9.21 2.21
CA ASN A 95 -23.39 -8.60 3.49
C ASN A 95 -21.98 -9.03 3.97
N SER A 96 -21.20 -9.68 3.13
CA SER A 96 -19.83 -10.11 3.47
C SER A 96 -18.79 -9.12 2.94
N LEU A 97 -17.69 -8.96 3.69
CA LEU A 97 -16.53 -8.18 3.27
C LEU A 97 -16.05 -8.63 1.87
N PRO A 98 -15.91 -7.70 0.91
CA PRO A 98 -15.45 -8.03 -0.44
C PRO A 98 -14.04 -8.60 -0.40
N GLU A 99 -13.75 -9.44 -1.37
CA GLU A 99 -12.43 -10.01 -1.56
C GLU A 99 -11.53 -9.00 -2.28
N VAL A 100 -10.28 -8.89 -1.81
CA VAL A 100 -9.31 -7.96 -2.39
C VAL A 100 -8.49 -8.73 -3.41
N LEU A 101 -8.61 -8.38 -4.69
CA LEU A 101 -7.89 -9.04 -5.78
C LEU A 101 -6.47 -8.52 -5.91
N ALA A 102 -6.33 -7.20 -5.84
CA ALA A 102 -5.05 -6.52 -5.89
C ALA A 102 -5.07 -5.26 -5.04
N VAL A 103 -3.89 -4.85 -4.56
CA VAL A 103 -3.67 -3.64 -3.78
C VAL A 103 -2.55 -2.86 -4.43
N VAL A 104 -2.76 -1.58 -4.65
CA VAL A 104 -1.77 -0.63 -5.14
C VAL A 104 -1.53 0.43 -4.08
N GLN A 105 -0.28 0.54 -3.66
CA GLN A 105 0.19 1.58 -2.77
C GLN A 105 0.87 2.68 -3.59
N VAL A 106 0.35 3.89 -3.50
CA VAL A 106 0.92 5.08 -4.16
C VAL A 106 1.39 6.04 -3.09
N CYS A 107 2.58 6.60 -3.25
CA CYS A 107 3.07 7.71 -2.44
C CYS A 107 3.11 8.97 -3.30
N LEU A 108 2.45 10.04 -2.86
CA LEU A 108 2.58 11.34 -3.52
C LEU A 108 3.91 11.97 -3.09
N GLU A 109 4.70 12.39 -4.08
CA GLU A 109 6.03 12.96 -3.86
C GLU A 109 6.15 14.29 -4.60
N GLY A 110 6.96 15.21 -4.07
CA GLY A 110 7.28 16.47 -4.74
C GLY A 110 6.91 17.72 -3.95
N GLU A 111 6.69 18.83 -4.65
CA GLU A 111 6.49 20.17 -4.07
C GLU A 111 7.62 20.59 -3.10
N ILE A 112 8.84 20.13 -3.36
CA ILE A 112 9.99 20.45 -2.50
C ILE A 112 10.48 21.85 -2.82
N SER A 113 10.66 22.66 -1.78
CA SER A 113 11.21 24.00 -1.97
C SER A 113 12.60 23.95 -2.60
N ARG A 114 12.85 24.81 -3.60
CA ARG A 114 14.16 24.94 -4.26
C ARG A 114 15.30 25.17 -3.27
N GLN A 115 15.02 25.94 -2.21
CA GLN A 115 16.00 26.20 -1.15
C GLN A 115 16.38 24.91 -0.40
N SER A 116 15.40 24.05 -0.10
CA SER A 116 15.67 22.73 0.49
C SER A 116 16.52 21.88 -0.44
N ILE A 117 16.22 21.87 -1.75
CA ILE A 117 16.97 21.08 -2.74
C ILE A 117 18.44 21.53 -2.80
N MET A 118 18.70 22.84 -2.94
CA MET A 118 20.07 23.37 -2.99
C MET A 118 20.84 23.15 -1.68
N ASN A 119 20.15 23.27 -0.54
CA ASN A 119 20.75 23.00 0.77
C ASN A 119 21.14 21.53 0.93
N SER A 120 20.35 20.61 0.39
CA SER A 120 20.64 19.18 0.39
C SER A 120 21.74 18.80 -0.60
N LEU A 121 21.77 19.41 -1.80
CA LEU A 121 22.84 19.22 -2.79
C LEU A 121 24.22 19.62 -2.23
N SER A 122 24.27 20.72 -1.47
CA SER A 122 25.50 21.23 -0.86
C SER A 122 25.94 20.44 0.38
N ARG A 123 25.00 19.79 1.10
CA ARG A 123 25.28 19.06 2.35
C ARG A 123 25.30 17.54 2.19
N GLY A 124 24.90 17.00 1.03
CA GLY A 124 24.80 15.56 0.79
C GLY A 124 23.80 14.83 1.70
N LYS A 125 22.82 15.53 2.29
CA LYS A 125 21.82 14.95 3.18
C LYS A 125 20.46 14.86 2.50
N LYS A 126 19.98 13.62 2.31
CA LYS A 126 18.63 13.32 1.81
C LYS A 126 17.63 13.35 2.96
N ALA A 127 16.48 13.99 2.75
CA ALA A 127 15.35 13.86 3.67
C ALA A 127 14.73 12.45 3.54
N SER A 128 14.04 11.99 4.59
CA SER A 128 13.26 10.76 4.53
C SER A 128 11.96 11.03 3.78
N GLY A 129 11.84 10.53 2.54
CA GLY A 129 10.71 10.81 1.65
C GLY A 129 11.17 11.33 0.29
N ASP A 130 10.23 11.52 -0.63
CA ASP A 130 10.45 12.12 -1.96
C ASP A 130 11.64 11.56 -2.75
N LEU A 131 11.76 10.23 -2.79
CA LEU A 131 12.94 9.56 -3.34
C LEU A 131 13.18 9.91 -4.81
N ILE A 132 12.12 10.01 -5.62
CA ILE A 132 12.25 10.34 -7.04
C ILE A 132 12.71 11.79 -7.22
N PRO A 133 12.00 12.81 -6.67
CA PRO A 133 12.44 14.20 -6.71
C PRO A 133 13.91 14.38 -6.28
N TRP A 134 14.32 13.76 -5.18
CA TRP A 134 15.69 13.86 -4.67
C TRP A 134 16.72 13.26 -5.61
N ASN A 135 16.49 12.02 -6.07
CA ASN A 135 17.48 11.32 -6.88
C ASN A 135 17.62 11.97 -8.26
N ILE A 136 16.54 12.41 -8.89
CA ILE A 136 16.61 13.08 -10.19
C ILE A 136 17.29 14.45 -10.05
N SER A 137 16.92 15.25 -9.05
CA SER A 137 17.54 16.56 -8.82
C SER A 137 19.04 16.45 -8.53
N GLU A 138 19.48 15.39 -7.85
CA GLU A 138 20.88 15.13 -7.54
C GLU A 138 21.68 14.65 -8.76
N GLN A 139 21.16 13.65 -9.49
CA GLN A 139 21.87 13.02 -10.61
C GLN A 139 21.96 13.94 -11.83
N PHE A 140 20.90 14.70 -12.11
CA PHE A 140 20.83 15.60 -13.25
C PHE A 140 21.16 17.06 -12.91
N GLN A 141 21.42 17.36 -11.63
CA GLN A 141 21.66 18.71 -11.11
C GLN A 141 20.55 19.71 -11.49
N ASP A 142 19.32 19.21 -11.62
CA ASP A 142 18.15 19.98 -11.98
C ASP A 142 17.31 20.28 -10.72
N PRO A 143 17.42 21.49 -10.13
CA PRO A 143 16.67 21.84 -8.94
C PRO A 143 15.18 22.11 -9.24
N ASP A 144 14.80 22.28 -10.50
CA ASP A 144 13.43 22.59 -10.89
C ASP A 144 12.58 21.31 -10.89
N PHE A 145 13.19 20.13 -11.14
CA PHE A 145 12.48 18.85 -11.09
C PHE A 145 11.87 18.55 -9.72
N GLY A 146 12.57 18.83 -8.62
CA GLY A 146 12.03 18.56 -7.28
C GLY A 146 10.87 19.47 -6.87
N SER A 147 10.63 20.55 -7.61
CA SER A 147 9.45 21.41 -7.40
C SER A 147 8.17 20.84 -8.02
N LEU A 148 8.29 19.88 -8.94
CA LEU A 148 7.15 19.20 -9.53
C LEU A 148 6.50 18.25 -8.52
N SER A 149 5.19 18.06 -8.66
CA SER A 149 4.42 17.06 -7.91
C SER A 149 4.20 15.81 -8.75
N GLY A 150 4.30 14.62 -8.16
CA GLY A 150 4.04 13.34 -8.82
C GLY A 150 3.58 12.26 -7.86
N GLY A 151 3.27 11.09 -8.41
CA GLY A 151 2.91 9.90 -7.64
C GLY A 151 3.88 8.75 -7.94
N ARG A 152 4.45 8.15 -6.91
CA ARG A 152 5.27 6.93 -7.02
C ARG A 152 4.45 5.72 -6.59
N ILE A 153 4.37 4.72 -7.46
CA ILE A 153 3.89 3.40 -7.06
C ILE A 153 4.96 2.78 -6.15
N VAL A 154 4.63 2.65 -4.87
CA VAL A 154 5.51 2.03 -3.87
C VAL A 154 5.44 0.51 -4.00
N ARG A 155 4.22 0.00 -4.17
CA ARG A 155 3.97 -1.44 -4.16
C ARG A 155 2.71 -1.80 -4.93
N ILE A 156 2.75 -2.95 -5.60
CA ILE A 156 1.57 -3.62 -6.16
C ILE A 156 1.58 -5.04 -5.61
N ALA A 157 0.49 -5.43 -4.94
CA ALA A 157 0.29 -6.76 -4.42
C ALA A 157 -0.92 -7.38 -5.11
N VAL A 158 -0.71 -8.47 -5.85
CA VAL A 158 -1.78 -9.23 -6.51
C VAL A 158 -1.94 -10.55 -5.79
N HIS A 159 -3.19 -10.98 -5.65
CA HIS A 159 -3.52 -12.29 -5.11
C HIS A 159 -2.78 -13.40 -5.89
N PRO A 160 -2.11 -14.36 -5.22
CA PRO A 160 -1.28 -15.39 -5.89
C PRO A 160 -2.07 -16.19 -6.94
N ASP A 161 -3.31 -16.56 -6.64
CA ASP A 161 -4.19 -17.28 -7.58
C ASP A 161 -4.50 -16.49 -8.88
N TYR A 162 -4.28 -15.17 -8.87
CA TYR A 162 -4.55 -14.26 -9.98
C TYR A 162 -3.29 -13.73 -10.68
N GLN A 163 -2.09 -14.14 -10.25
CA GLN A 163 -0.85 -13.72 -10.90
C GLN A 163 -0.70 -14.22 -12.34
N ALA A 164 -1.39 -15.32 -12.70
CA ALA A 164 -1.43 -15.86 -14.05
C ALA A 164 -2.44 -15.15 -14.97
N VAL A 165 -3.35 -14.35 -14.41
CA VAL A 165 -4.31 -13.53 -15.16
C VAL A 165 -3.67 -12.16 -15.30
N ASN A 166 -3.50 -11.69 -16.54
CA ASN A 166 -2.92 -10.38 -16.79
C ASN A 166 -3.95 -9.29 -16.39
N LEU A 167 -3.95 -8.93 -15.11
CA LEU A 167 -4.85 -7.94 -14.49
C LEU A 167 -4.44 -6.48 -14.81
N PHE A 168 -3.31 -6.28 -15.48
CA PHE A 168 -2.77 -5.00 -15.95
C PHE A 168 -2.40 -5.08 -17.43
#